data_AF-A0A1H7X8C7-F1
#
_entry.id   AF-A0A1H7X8C7-F1
#
_cell.length_a   1.000
_cell.length_b   1.000
_cell.length_c   1.000
_cell.angle_alpha   90.00
_cell.angle_beta   90.00
_cell.angle_gamma   90.00
#
_symmetry.space_group_name_H-M   'P 1'
#
loop_
_entity.id
_entity.type
_entity.pdbx_description
1 polymer ?
#
loop_
_entity_poly.entity_id
_entity_poly.type
_entity_poly.pdbx_seq_one_letter_code
_entity_poly.pdbx_strand_id
1 'polypeptide(L)'
;MVKSDIEIAQSTEMLPIEEIAQKLSIDKEDLDHYGKYKAKVDFSALHNKETNNGKLILVTAINPTPAGEGKTTTSVGLGDALQKIGKKSAIALREPSLGPVFGVKGGAAGGGFAQVIPMEDINLHFTGDIHAIGAANNLVSAMIDNHIYHGNELDIDPRRITWRRAMDMNDRQLRSIVSGIGARTNGMPREGGFDITVASEIMAVLCLSHSLDEMKE
;
A
#
# COMPACT_ATOMS: atom_id res chain seq x y z
N MET A 1 -18.39 -10.57 -27.75
CA MET A 1 -17.24 -9.67 -27.47
C MET A 1 -16.71 -10.04 -26.11
N VAL A 2 -15.39 -10.19 -25.95
CA VAL A 2 -14.78 -10.38 -24.63
C VAL A 2 -14.85 -9.04 -23.91
N LYS A 3 -15.50 -9.00 -22.74
CA LYS A 3 -15.55 -7.79 -21.90
C LYS A 3 -14.13 -7.47 -21.42
N SER A 4 -13.79 -6.19 -21.37
CA SER A 4 -12.58 -5.70 -20.71
C SER A 4 -12.64 -5.91 -19.20
N ASP A 5 -11.48 -5.83 -18.55
CA ASP A 5 -11.38 -6.04 -17.10
C ASP A 5 -12.28 -5.10 -16.29
N ILE A 6 -12.34 -3.83 -16.69
CA ILE A 6 -13.19 -2.83 -16.02
C ILE A 6 -14.69 -3.08 -16.26
N GLU A 7 -15.08 -3.53 -17.46
CA GLU A 7 -16.48 -3.87 -17.76
C GLU A 7 -16.94 -5.10 -16.96
N ILE A 8 -16.03 -6.06 -16.71
CA ILE A 8 -16.32 -7.20 -15.83
C ILE A 8 -16.54 -6.69 -14.40
N ALA A 9 -15.62 -5.90 -13.86
CA ALA A 9 -15.72 -5.34 -12.52
C ALA A 9 -17.01 -4.54 -12.30
N GLN A 10 -17.34 -3.63 -13.24
CA GLN A 10 -18.54 -2.78 -13.16
C GLN A 10 -19.86 -3.55 -13.32
N SER A 11 -19.83 -4.71 -14.01
CA SER A 11 -21.02 -5.56 -14.15
C SER A 11 -21.22 -6.55 -13.00
N THR A 12 -20.32 -6.57 -12.00
CA THR A 12 -20.38 -7.48 -10.86
C THR A 12 -21.20 -6.88 -9.73
N GLU A 13 -22.19 -7.63 -9.24
CA GLU A 13 -22.92 -7.28 -8.02
C GLU A 13 -22.03 -7.56 -6.81
N MET A 14 -21.62 -6.51 -6.11
CA MET A 14 -20.77 -6.61 -4.93
C MET A 14 -21.62 -6.93 -3.69
N LEU A 15 -21.13 -7.88 -2.88
CA LEU A 15 -21.67 -8.10 -1.55
C LEU A 15 -21.16 -7.00 -0.60
N PRO A 16 -21.98 -6.54 0.37
CA PRO A 16 -21.52 -5.69 1.47
C PRO A 16 -20.31 -6.31 2.18
N ILE A 17 -19.36 -5.47 2.60
CA ILE A 17 -18.12 -5.95 3.21
C ILE A 17 -18.35 -6.75 4.51
N GLU A 18 -19.42 -6.44 5.25
CA GLU A 18 -19.86 -7.17 6.44
C GLU A 18 -20.13 -8.66 6.14
N GLU A 19 -20.77 -8.95 4.99
CA GLU A 19 -21.05 -10.33 4.58
C GLU A 19 -19.76 -11.10 4.23
N ILE A 20 -18.77 -10.41 3.68
CA ILE A 20 -17.45 -10.97 3.39
C ILE A 20 -16.68 -11.24 4.70
N ALA A 21 -16.70 -10.28 5.63
CA ALA A 21 -16.06 -10.39 6.94
C ALA A 21 -16.65 -11.55 7.76
N GLN A 22 -17.97 -11.74 7.73
CA GLN A 22 -18.64 -12.84 8.41
C GLN A 22 -18.19 -14.22 7.93
N LYS A 23 -17.91 -14.39 6.62
CA LYS A 23 -17.33 -15.65 6.08
C LYS A 23 -15.97 -15.97 6.71
N LEU A 24 -15.25 -14.95 7.17
CA LEU A 24 -13.97 -15.08 7.87
C LEU A 24 -14.11 -15.13 9.39
N SER A 25 -15.32 -15.00 9.94
CA SER A 25 -15.58 -14.93 11.38
C SER A 25 -14.92 -13.71 12.03
N ILE A 26 -15.05 -12.56 11.35
CA ILE A 26 -14.72 -11.23 11.85
C ILE A 26 -16.05 -10.56 12.22
N ASP A 27 -16.15 -10.03 13.43
CA ASP A 27 -17.38 -9.43 13.93
C ASP A 27 -17.53 -8.01 13.39
N LYS A 28 -18.79 -7.55 13.28
CA LYS A 28 -19.09 -6.22 12.72
C LYS A 28 -18.48 -5.08 13.54
N GLU A 29 -18.38 -5.26 14.86
CA GLU A 29 -17.82 -4.27 15.77
C GLU A 29 -16.30 -4.09 15.57
N ASP A 30 -15.64 -5.06 14.92
CA ASP A 30 -14.21 -5.00 14.58
C ASP A 30 -13.96 -4.34 13.21
N LEU A 31 -14.98 -3.74 12.58
CA LEU A 31 -14.90 -3.20 11.22
C LEU A 31 -15.06 -1.68 11.17
N ASP A 32 -13.99 -1.00 10.77
CA ASP A 32 -13.99 0.42 10.42
C ASP A 32 -14.32 0.59 8.93
N HIS A 33 -15.55 1.02 8.63
CA HIS A 33 -16.08 1.03 7.27
C HIS A 33 -15.57 2.19 6.41
N TYR A 34 -15.21 1.87 5.15
CA TYR A 34 -14.86 2.82 4.09
C TYR A 34 -15.89 2.70 2.95
N GLY A 35 -17.09 3.22 3.22
CA GLY A 35 -18.26 2.97 2.38
C GLY A 35 -18.81 1.55 2.60
N LYS A 36 -19.51 1.00 1.60
CA LYS A 36 -20.25 -0.26 1.74
C LYS A 36 -19.43 -1.52 1.49
N TYR A 37 -18.35 -1.40 0.71
CA TYR A 37 -17.63 -2.53 0.13
C TYR A 37 -16.17 -2.63 0.56
N LYS A 38 -15.75 -1.81 1.54
CA LYS A 38 -14.39 -1.80 2.09
C LYS A 38 -14.47 -1.52 3.58
N ALA A 39 -13.57 -2.11 4.35
CA ALA A 39 -13.40 -1.84 5.76
C ALA A 39 -11.94 -2.10 6.15
N LYS A 40 -11.46 -1.40 7.17
CA LYS A 40 -10.31 -1.83 7.96
C LYS A 40 -10.79 -2.76 9.06
N VAL A 41 -9.94 -3.72 9.43
CA VAL A 41 -10.20 -4.63 10.55
C VAL A 41 -9.38 -4.15 11.73
N ASP A 42 -10.01 -4.00 12.89
CA ASP A 42 -9.32 -3.61 14.12
C ASP A 42 -8.21 -4.62 14.44
N PHE A 43 -7.03 -4.11 14.78
CA PHE A 43 -5.86 -4.94 15.05
C PHE A 43 -6.03 -5.84 16.30
N SER A 44 -6.79 -5.39 17.30
CA SER A 44 -7.09 -6.16 18.51
C SER A 44 -7.92 -7.42 18.21
N ALA A 45 -8.75 -7.40 17.17
CA ALA A 45 -9.50 -8.56 16.70
C ALA A 45 -8.59 -9.69 16.18
N LEU A 46 -7.35 -9.35 15.80
CA LEU A 46 -6.33 -10.29 15.32
C LEU A 46 -5.50 -10.91 16.47
N HIS A 47 -5.35 -10.21 17.60
CA HIS A 47 -4.54 -10.67 18.73
C HIS A 47 -5.28 -11.54 19.75
N ASN A 48 -6.62 -11.47 19.79
CA ASN A 48 -7.42 -12.16 20.82
C ASN A 48 -7.78 -13.62 20.50
N LYS A 49 -7.24 -14.21 19.42
CA LYS A 49 -7.54 -15.60 19.04
C LYS A 49 -6.31 -16.47 19.23
N GLU A 50 -6.39 -17.46 20.12
CA GLU A 50 -5.49 -18.62 20.11
C GLU A 50 -5.59 -19.25 18.70
N THR A 51 -4.57 -19.04 17.87
CA THR A 51 -4.66 -19.37 16.45
C THR A 51 -4.07 -20.74 16.17
N ASN A 52 -4.94 -21.69 15.83
CA ASN A 52 -4.55 -22.78 14.95
C ASN A 52 -4.29 -22.19 13.56
N ASN A 53 -3.02 -21.92 13.26
CA ASN A 53 -2.62 -21.38 11.96
C ASN A 53 -3.15 -22.26 10.81
N GLY A 54 -3.76 -21.60 9.81
CA GLY A 54 -4.20 -22.24 8.58
C GLY A 54 -3.02 -22.67 7.71
N LYS A 55 -3.31 -23.20 6.51
CA LYS A 55 -2.27 -23.48 5.51
C LYS A 55 -1.90 -22.20 4.75
N LEU A 56 -0.62 -21.85 4.74
CA LEU A 56 -0.07 -20.75 3.94
C LEU A 56 0.32 -21.27 2.56
N ILE A 57 -0.23 -20.66 1.50
CA ILE A 57 0.12 -20.96 0.11
C ILE A 57 0.72 -19.71 -0.52
N LEU A 58 2.01 -19.78 -0.86
CA LEU A 58 2.72 -18.70 -1.55
C LEU A 58 2.61 -18.89 -3.07
N VAL A 59 2.05 -17.90 -3.76
CA VAL A 59 2.02 -17.85 -5.22
C VAL A 59 3.21 -17.03 -5.73
N THR A 60 4.07 -17.65 -6.53
CA THR A 60 5.21 -17.01 -7.19
C THR A 60 5.18 -17.26 -8.71
N ALA A 61 6.09 -16.62 -9.44
CA ALA A 61 6.21 -16.76 -10.88
C ALA A 61 7.69 -16.85 -11.29
N ILE A 62 7.93 -17.26 -12.54
CA ILE A 62 9.23 -17.12 -13.21
C ILE A 62 9.61 -15.65 -13.38
N ASN A 63 10.82 -15.38 -13.87
CA ASN A 63 11.27 -14.03 -14.21
C ASN A 63 10.25 -13.34 -15.14
N PRO A 64 9.84 -12.09 -14.84
CA PRO A 64 8.86 -11.38 -15.66
C PRO A 64 9.33 -11.19 -17.11
N THR A 65 8.39 -11.37 -18.03
CA THR A 65 8.57 -11.20 -19.47
C THR A 65 7.52 -10.22 -20.02
N PRO A 66 7.75 -9.62 -21.20
CA PRO A 66 6.75 -8.76 -21.84
C PRO A 66 5.39 -9.43 -22.11
N ALA A 67 5.32 -10.77 -22.12
CA ALA A 67 4.09 -11.50 -22.34
C ALA A 67 3.13 -11.46 -21.13
N GLY A 68 3.66 -11.22 -19.93
CA GLY A 68 2.89 -11.20 -18.68
C GLY A 68 2.60 -12.60 -18.14
N GLU A 69 2.79 -12.78 -16.83
CA GLU A 69 2.72 -14.10 -16.18
C GLU A 69 1.40 -14.36 -15.45
N GLY A 70 0.56 -13.33 -15.25
CA GLY A 70 -0.76 -13.49 -14.62
C GLY A 70 -0.74 -13.86 -13.13
N LYS A 71 0.37 -13.59 -12.41
CA LYS A 71 0.55 -14.00 -11.00
C LYS A 71 -0.61 -13.61 -10.06
N THR A 72 -1.07 -12.35 -10.14
CA THR A 72 -2.18 -11.90 -9.29
C THR A 72 -3.49 -12.57 -9.69
N THR A 73 -3.75 -12.71 -11.00
CA THR A 73 -4.91 -13.44 -11.52
C THR A 73 -4.94 -14.88 -11.00
N THR A 74 -3.80 -15.57 -10.99
CA THR A 74 -3.68 -16.91 -10.41
C THR A 74 -3.94 -16.91 -8.90
N SER A 75 -3.48 -15.90 -8.17
CA SER A 75 -3.68 -15.79 -6.72
C SER A 75 -5.17 -15.64 -6.38
N VAL A 76 -5.89 -14.77 -7.11
CA VAL A 76 -7.33 -14.58 -6.94
C VAL A 76 -8.09 -15.84 -7.35
N GLY A 77 -7.82 -16.39 -8.54
CA GLY A 77 -8.51 -17.58 -9.05
C GLY A 77 -8.28 -18.82 -8.18
N LEU A 78 -7.10 -18.96 -7.57
CA LEU A 78 -6.83 -20.03 -6.59
C LEU A 78 -7.67 -19.86 -5.33
N GLY A 79 -7.80 -18.62 -4.82
CA GLY A 79 -8.68 -18.30 -3.70
C GLY A 79 -10.12 -18.71 -3.97
N ASP A 80 -10.65 -18.31 -5.13
CA ASP A 80 -12.00 -18.63 -5.59
C ASP A 80 -12.20 -20.15 -5.74
N ALA A 81 -11.23 -20.84 -6.35
CA ALA A 81 -11.29 -22.29 -6.56
C ALA A 81 -11.31 -23.05 -5.23
N LEU A 82 -10.52 -22.62 -4.24
CA LEU A 82 -10.51 -23.19 -2.89
C LEU A 82 -11.88 -23.03 -2.21
N GLN A 83 -12.51 -21.86 -2.33
CA GLN A 83 -13.86 -21.67 -1.80
C GLN A 83 -14.89 -22.57 -2.50
N LYS A 84 -14.81 -22.71 -3.83
CA LYS A 84 -15.71 -23.58 -4.62
C LYS A 84 -15.65 -25.06 -4.20
N ILE A 85 -14.49 -25.54 -3.73
CA ILE A 85 -14.33 -26.91 -3.22
C ILE A 85 -14.58 -27.03 -1.71
N GLY A 86 -15.20 -26.01 -1.09
CA GLY A 86 -15.62 -26.03 0.31
C GLY A 86 -14.51 -25.73 1.32
N LYS A 87 -13.39 -25.12 0.91
CA LYS A 87 -12.36 -24.65 1.85
C LYS A 87 -12.62 -23.20 2.24
N LYS A 88 -12.55 -22.89 3.55
CA LYS A 88 -12.51 -21.51 4.04
C LYS A 88 -11.12 -20.93 3.70
N SER A 89 -11.07 -20.03 2.72
CA SER A 89 -9.84 -19.38 2.24
C SER A 89 -10.00 -17.86 2.17
N ALA A 90 -8.87 -17.18 2.33
CA ALA A 90 -8.69 -15.75 2.08
C ALA A 90 -7.40 -15.55 1.28
N ILE A 91 -7.31 -14.44 0.55
CA ILE A 91 -6.11 -14.03 -0.17
C ILE A 91 -5.55 -12.76 0.44
N ALA A 92 -4.22 -12.61 0.42
CA ALA A 92 -3.54 -11.39 0.83
C ALA A 92 -2.76 -10.85 -0.38
N LEU A 93 -3.00 -9.60 -0.75
CA LEU A 93 -2.40 -8.93 -1.90
C LEU A 93 -1.85 -7.57 -1.47
N ARG A 94 -0.98 -6.98 -2.30
CA ARG A 94 -0.43 -5.64 -2.08
C ARG A 94 -1.33 -4.58 -2.68
N GLU A 95 -1.49 -3.46 -1.99
CA GLU A 95 -2.05 -2.24 -2.58
C GLU A 95 -1.11 -1.71 -3.69
N PRO A 96 -1.64 -1.36 -4.87
CA PRO A 96 -0.83 -0.72 -5.90
C PRO A 96 -0.54 0.74 -5.57
N SER A 97 0.64 1.22 -5.99
CA SER A 97 0.95 2.65 -6.03
C SER A 97 0.01 3.38 -7.00
N LEU A 98 -0.40 4.59 -6.61
CA LEU A 98 -1.23 5.52 -7.37
C LEU A 98 -0.51 6.03 -8.62
N GLY A 99 0.76 6.39 -8.50
CA GLY A 99 1.53 7.03 -9.58
C GLY A 99 1.51 6.25 -10.91
N PRO A 100 1.79 4.93 -10.93
CA PRO A 100 1.72 4.08 -12.12
C PRO A 100 0.37 4.03 -12.83
N VAL A 101 -0.73 4.26 -12.11
CA VAL A 101 -2.09 4.24 -12.67
C VAL A 101 -2.30 5.35 -13.69
N PHE A 102 -1.68 6.50 -13.47
CA PHE A 102 -1.67 7.62 -14.43
C PHE A 102 -0.55 7.54 -15.47
N GLY A 103 0.24 6.47 -15.45
CA GLY A 103 1.32 6.22 -16.41
C GLY A 103 0.95 5.14 -17.42
N VAL A 104 1.55 3.96 -17.26
CA VAL A 104 1.49 2.86 -18.24
C VAL A 104 0.76 1.63 -17.68
N LYS A 105 0.60 1.51 -16.36
CA LYS A 105 0.04 0.31 -15.72
C LYS A 105 -1.40 0.56 -15.26
N GLY A 106 -2.36 -0.04 -15.93
CA GLY A 106 -3.74 -0.15 -15.44
C GLY A 106 -3.95 -1.49 -14.72
N GLY A 107 -4.32 -1.44 -13.43
CA GLY A 107 -4.86 -2.58 -12.67
C GLY A 107 -3.82 -3.55 -12.09
N ALA A 108 -3.72 -3.61 -10.75
CA ALA A 108 -2.87 -4.58 -10.05
C ALA A 108 -3.65 -5.69 -9.34
N ALA A 109 -4.98 -5.69 -9.43
CA ALA A 109 -5.90 -6.51 -8.64
C ALA A 109 -6.40 -7.77 -9.37
N GLY A 110 -5.61 -8.35 -10.29
CA GLY A 110 -6.00 -9.52 -11.09
C GLY A 110 -6.45 -9.16 -12.50
N GLY A 111 -7.21 -10.04 -13.15
CA GLY A 111 -7.67 -9.85 -14.52
C GLY A 111 -8.76 -10.86 -14.94
N GLY A 112 -9.56 -10.51 -15.93
CA GLY A 112 -10.72 -11.29 -16.37
C GLY A 112 -11.75 -11.49 -15.25
N PHE A 113 -12.19 -12.73 -15.06
CA PHE A 113 -13.14 -13.10 -13.99
C PHE A 113 -12.46 -13.38 -12.63
N ALA A 114 -11.15 -13.22 -12.53
CA ALA A 114 -10.39 -13.40 -11.30
C ALA A 114 -9.76 -12.06 -10.89
N GLN A 115 -10.57 -11.22 -10.24
CA GLN A 115 -10.22 -9.87 -9.83
C GLN A 115 -10.64 -9.59 -8.39
N VAL A 116 -9.94 -8.66 -7.72
CA VAL A 116 -10.40 -8.04 -6.48
C VAL A 116 -11.06 -6.70 -6.82
N ILE A 117 -12.23 -6.46 -6.25
CA ILE A 117 -13.05 -5.27 -6.46
C ILE A 117 -13.42 -4.63 -5.11
N PRO A 118 -13.67 -3.31 -5.04
CA PRO A 118 -13.79 -2.32 -6.13
C PRO A 118 -12.43 -1.88 -6.71
N MET A 119 -12.22 -2.14 -8.02
CA MET A 119 -10.93 -1.94 -8.69
C MET A 119 -10.52 -0.46 -8.78
N GLU A 120 -11.47 0.43 -9.00
CA GLU A 120 -11.23 1.88 -9.05
C GLU A 120 -10.72 2.44 -7.72
N ASP A 121 -11.32 2.02 -6.60
CA ASP A 121 -10.89 2.46 -5.28
C ASP A 121 -9.49 1.91 -4.96
N ILE A 122 -9.24 0.62 -5.24
CA ILE A 122 -7.95 -0.04 -4.99
C ILE A 122 -6.81 0.64 -5.75
N ASN A 123 -7.06 1.07 -6.99
CA ASN A 123 -6.03 1.72 -7.82
C ASN A 123 -5.85 3.22 -7.52
N LEU A 124 -6.75 3.82 -6.74
CA LEU A 124 -6.69 5.25 -6.42
C LEU A 124 -6.25 5.47 -4.97
N HIS A 125 -7.13 5.98 -4.12
CA HIS A 125 -6.79 6.33 -2.75
C HIS A 125 -7.06 5.20 -1.75
N PHE A 126 -7.75 4.15 -2.21
CA PHE A 126 -8.19 3.01 -1.43
C PHE A 126 -8.70 3.40 -0.03
N THR A 127 -7.94 3.06 1.03
CA THR A 127 -8.27 3.44 2.41
C THR A 127 -7.32 4.49 3.00
N GLY A 128 -6.40 5.02 2.19
CA GLY A 128 -5.49 6.11 2.53
C GLY A 128 -4.12 5.69 3.06
N ASP A 129 -3.76 4.40 2.98
CA ASP A 129 -2.54 3.86 3.60
C ASP A 129 -1.27 4.46 3.01
N ILE A 130 -1.19 4.54 1.68
CA ILE A 130 -0.03 5.15 1.02
C ILE A 130 0.07 6.65 1.32
N HIS A 131 -1.05 7.35 1.53
CA HIS A 131 -1.03 8.75 1.98
C HIS A 131 -0.45 8.88 3.38
N ALA A 132 -0.85 8.01 4.32
CA ALA A 132 -0.33 8.00 5.68
C ALA A 132 1.18 7.71 5.72
N ILE A 133 1.65 6.75 4.91
CA ILE A 133 3.07 6.43 4.75
C ILE A 133 3.84 7.63 4.20
N GLY A 134 3.32 8.27 3.15
CA GLY A 134 3.93 9.47 2.57
C GLY A 134 4.01 10.63 3.58
N ALA A 135 2.95 10.84 4.36
CA ALA A 135 2.91 11.85 5.41
C ALA A 135 3.96 11.57 6.50
N ALA A 136 4.05 10.34 6.99
CA ALA A 136 5.04 9.93 7.99
C ALA A 136 6.48 10.10 7.46
N ASN A 137 6.78 9.63 6.25
CA ASN A 137 8.10 9.80 5.63
C ASN A 137 8.51 11.26 5.51
N ASN A 138 7.57 12.11 5.09
CA ASN A 138 7.82 13.54 4.88
C ASN A 138 7.89 14.31 6.20
N LEU A 139 7.20 13.87 7.26
CA LEU A 139 7.36 14.41 8.60
C LEU A 139 8.79 14.20 9.11
N VAL A 140 9.35 13.00 8.95
CA VAL A 140 10.76 12.73 9.30
C VAL A 140 11.70 13.68 8.54
N SER A 141 11.48 13.83 7.22
CA SER A 141 12.26 14.79 6.41
C SER A 141 12.16 16.23 6.93
N ALA A 142 10.96 16.67 7.29
CA ALA A 142 10.71 18.01 7.82
C ALA A 142 11.38 18.22 9.18
N MET A 143 11.35 17.22 10.06
CA MET A 143 11.97 17.28 11.37
C MET A 143 13.50 17.35 11.29
N ILE A 144 14.12 16.61 10.36
CA ILE A 144 15.57 16.70 10.11
C ILE A 144 15.96 18.13 9.70
N ASP A 145 15.27 18.70 8.70
CA ASP A 145 15.58 20.04 8.22
C ASP A 145 15.32 21.11 9.30
N ASN A 146 14.25 20.94 10.08
CA ASN A 146 13.90 21.81 11.20
C ASN A 146 14.96 21.77 12.32
N HIS A 147 15.45 20.57 12.65
CA HIS A 147 16.52 20.39 13.64
C HIS A 147 17.81 21.12 13.23
N ILE A 148 18.20 20.99 11.96
CA ILE A 148 19.36 21.70 11.41
C ILE A 148 19.15 23.22 11.48
N TYR A 149 17.96 23.70 11.10
CA TYR A 149 17.62 25.11 11.13
C TYR A 149 17.67 25.72 12.54
N HIS A 150 17.23 24.99 13.56
CA HIS A 150 17.11 25.46 14.94
C HIS A 150 18.37 25.31 15.81
N GLY A 151 19.52 24.97 15.22
CA GLY A 151 20.79 24.97 15.93
C GLY A 151 21.62 23.71 15.72
N ASN A 152 21.05 22.68 15.07
CA ASN A 152 21.75 21.45 14.69
C ASN A 152 22.54 20.83 15.85
N GLU A 153 21.93 20.66 17.02
CA GLU A 153 22.61 20.15 18.23
C GLU A 153 23.22 18.75 18.06
N LEU A 154 22.79 18.01 17.03
CA LEU A 154 23.28 16.68 16.68
C LEU A 154 24.44 16.71 15.66
N ASP A 155 24.89 17.91 15.25
CA ASP A 155 25.96 18.14 14.28
C ASP A 155 25.77 17.35 12.97
N ILE A 156 24.53 17.34 12.45
CA ILE A 156 24.18 16.66 11.21
C ILE A 156 24.86 17.38 10.04
N ASP A 157 25.68 16.68 9.27
CA ASP A 157 26.20 17.18 7.99
C ASP A 157 25.08 17.11 6.92
N PRO A 158 24.56 18.24 6.42
CA PRO A 158 23.45 18.24 5.47
C PRO A 158 23.75 17.52 4.15
N ARG A 159 25.03 17.32 3.82
CA ARG A 159 25.49 16.63 2.60
C ARG A 159 25.45 15.11 2.74
N ARG A 160 25.33 14.60 3.96
CA ARG A 160 25.35 13.17 4.28
C ARG A 160 23.98 12.62 4.66
N ILE A 161 22.93 13.44 4.58
CA ILE A 161 21.55 13.02 4.81
C ILE A 161 21.15 12.05 3.71
N THR A 162 20.89 10.80 4.08
CA THR A 162 20.40 9.75 3.18
C THR A 162 18.88 9.75 3.07
N TRP A 163 18.17 10.28 4.07
CA TRP A 163 16.71 10.32 4.10
C TRP A 163 16.16 11.27 3.02
N ARG A 164 15.31 10.71 2.16
CA ARG A 164 14.66 11.41 1.02
C ARG A 164 13.18 11.61 1.31
N ARG A 165 12.58 12.57 0.61
CA ARG A 165 11.13 12.78 0.66
C ARG A 165 10.41 11.74 -0.19
N ALA A 166 9.10 11.62 -0.03
CA ALA A 166 8.29 10.65 -0.75
C ALA A 166 7.06 11.30 -1.39
N MET A 167 6.72 10.89 -2.60
CA MET A 167 5.47 11.27 -3.28
C MET A 167 4.99 10.12 -4.13
N ASP A 168 3.70 9.76 -4.04
CA ASP A 168 3.16 8.64 -4.80
C ASP A 168 2.73 9.03 -6.22
N MET A 169 3.66 9.66 -6.94
CA MET A 169 3.50 10.13 -8.31
C MET A 169 4.71 9.75 -9.13
N ASN A 170 4.50 9.49 -10.42
CA ASN A 170 5.58 9.25 -11.37
C ASN A 170 6.24 10.56 -11.82
N ASP A 171 6.89 11.26 -10.90
CA ASP A 171 7.54 12.55 -11.18
C ASP A 171 9.07 12.40 -11.24
N ARG A 172 9.60 12.40 -12.46
CA ARG A 172 11.06 12.32 -12.68
C ARG A 172 11.80 13.62 -12.30
N GLN A 173 11.12 14.76 -12.23
CA GLN A 173 11.75 16.06 -11.95
C GLN A 173 12.18 16.18 -10.50
N LEU A 174 11.60 15.38 -9.59
CA LEU A 174 11.92 15.39 -8.17
C LEU A 174 13.06 14.44 -7.78
N ARG A 175 13.66 13.71 -8.73
CA ARG A 175 14.75 12.74 -8.43
C ARG A 175 15.96 13.39 -7.77
N SER A 176 16.34 14.58 -8.23
CA SER A 176 17.46 15.36 -7.72
C SER A 176 17.04 16.83 -7.64
N ILE A 177 17.03 17.38 -6.42
CA ILE A 177 16.65 18.76 -6.17
C ILE A 177 17.64 19.43 -5.23
N VAL A 178 17.62 20.75 -5.22
CA VAL A 178 18.20 21.55 -4.13
C VAL A 178 17.03 22.19 -3.37
N SER A 179 16.99 21.99 -2.06
CA SER A 179 15.95 22.51 -1.17
C SER A 179 16.53 23.51 -0.18
N GLY A 180 15.68 24.22 0.59
CA GLY A 180 16.13 25.19 1.60
C GLY A 180 16.77 26.46 1.02
N ILE A 181 16.43 26.82 -0.22
CA ILE A 181 16.96 28.00 -0.91
C ILE A 181 16.15 29.27 -0.60
N GLY A 182 16.75 30.43 -0.83
CA GLY A 182 16.12 31.74 -0.66
C GLY A 182 16.58 32.45 0.60
N ALA A 183 15.65 33.08 1.34
CA ALA A 183 15.97 33.81 2.55
C ALA A 183 16.49 32.88 3.64
N ARG A 184 17.29 33.42 4.58
CA ARG A 184 17.80 32.66 5.74
C ARG A 184 16.68 31.97 6.53
N THR A 185 15.48 32.54 6.55
CA THR A 185 14.29 32.00 7.22
C THR A 185 13.67 30.78 6.53
N ASN A 186 14.12 30.42 5.33
CA ASN A 186 13.54 29.33 4.52
C ASN A 186 14.24 27.97 4.75
N GLY A 187 15.27 27.92 5.59
CA GLY A 187 16.04 26.71 5.89
C GLY A 187 17.50 26.80 5.45
N MET A 188 18.15 25.63 5.35
CA MET A 188 19.54 25.50 4.94
C MET A 188 19.62 24.83 3.56
N PRO A 189 20.32 25.43 2.57
CA PRO A 189 20.48 24.82 1.26
C PRO A 189 21.12 23.44 1.34
N ARG A 190 20.47 22.43 0.74
CA ARG A 190 21.05 21.09 0.58
C ARG A 190 20.49 20.37 -0.64
N GLU A 191 21.28 19.44 -1.17
CA GLU A 191 20.84 18.47 -2.15
C GLU A 191 19.92 17.42 -1.51
N GLY A 192 19.01 16.88 -2.32
CA GLY A 192 18.08 15.84 -1.92
C GLY A 192 17.25 15.35 -3.10
N GLY A 193 16.10 14.75 -2.79
CA GLY A 193 15.16 14.32 -3.81
C GLY A 193 13.97 13.60 -3.21
N PHE A 194 13.11 13.12 -4.10
CA PHE A 194 11.95 12.32 -3.79
C PHE A 194 12.07 10.92 -4.38
N ASP A 195 11.56 9.95 -3.63
CA ASP A 195 11.28 8.62 -4.13
C ASP A 195 9.77 8.41 -4.22
N ILE A 196 9.34 7.39 -4.98
CA ILE A 196 7.93 7.01 -4.99
C ILE A 196 7.56 6.45 -3.60
N THR A 197 6.39 6.78 -3.07
CA THR A 197 6.07 6.48 -1.65
C THR A 197 6.20 5.00 -1.29
N VAL A 198 5.83 4.09 -2.20
CA VAL A 198 5.98 2.64 -1.98
C VAL A 198 7.44 2.16 -1.89
N ALA A 199 8.41 3.01 -2.23
CA ALA A 199 9.85 2.74 -2.06
C ALA A 199 10.42 3.32 -0.74
N SER A 200 9.61 4.02 0.06
CA SER A 200 10.02 4.52 1.38
C SER A 200 10.34 3.37 2.34
N GLU A 201 11.33 3.56 3.20
CA GLU A 201 11.62 2.64 4.30
C GLU A 201 10.43 2.52 5.27
N ILE A 202 9.61 3.57 5.42
CA ILE A 202 8.37 3.53 6.21
C ILE A 202 7.40 2.45 5.67
N MET A 203 7.33 2.25 4.35
CA MET A 203 6.54 1.17 3.76
C MET A 203 7.08 -0.21 4.16
N ALA A 204 8.41 -0.37 4.16
CA ALA A 204 9.04 -1.62 4.55
C ALA A 204 8.82 -1.93 6.04
N VAL A 205 8.98 -0.93 6.91
CA VAL A 205 8.71 -1.04 8.36
C VAL A 205 7.26 -1.46 8.58
N LEU A 206 6.28 -0.80 7.96
CA LEU A 206 4.86 -1.17 8.08
C LEU A 206 4.60 -2.63 7.66
N CYS A 207 5.18 -3.08 6.55
CA CYS A 207 4.97 -4.41 6.02
C CYS A 207 5.65 -5.54 6.84
N LEU A 208 6.61 -5.19 7.70
CA LEU A 208 7.37 -6.15 8.50
C LEU A 208 7.02 -6.11 9.99
N SER A 209 6.32 -5.07 10.45
CA SER A 209 5.93 -4.92 11.85
C SER A 209 4.82 -5.90 12.25
N HIS A 210 4.92 -6.49 13.44
CA HIS A 210 3.88 -7.33 14.03
C HIS A 210 2.94 -6.58 14.96
N SER A 211 3.21 -5.31 15.30
CA SER A 211 2.36 -4.47 16.14
C SER A 211 2.66 -2.99 15.94
N LEU A 212 1.80 -2.10 16.46
CA LEU A 212 2.05 -0.66 16.46
C LEU A 212 3.24 -0.26 17.35
N ASP A 213 3.46 -0.98 18.45
CA ASP A 213 4.60 -0.74 19.33
C ASP A 213 5.92 -1.13 18.65
N GLU A 214 5.96 -2.29 17.98
CA GLU A 214 7.13 -2.69 17.19
C GLU A 214 7.37 -1.76 16.00
N MET A 215 6.31 -1.27 15.34
CA MET A 215 6.45 -0.30 14.25
C MET A 215 7.08 1.03 14.71
N LYS A 216 6.93 1.35 16.00
CA LYS A 216 7.43 2.58 16.60
C LYS A 216 8.90 2.47 17.03
N GLU A 217 9.37 1.28 17.39
CA GLU A 217 10.76 0.99 17.79
C GLU A 217 11.73 1.01 16.59
#